data_AF-A0A1C6T3E1-F1
#
_entry.id   AF-A0A1C6T3E1-F1
#
_cell.length_a   1.000
_cell.length_b   1.000
_cell.length_c   1.000
_cell.angle_alpha   90.00
_cell.angle_beta   90.00
_cell.angle_gamma   90.00
#
_symmetry.space_group_name_H-M   'P 1'
#
loop_
_entity.id
_entity.type
_entity.pdbx_description
1 polymer ?
#
loop_
_entity_poly.entity_id
_entity_poly.type
_entity_poly.pdbx_seq_one_letter_code
_entity_poly.pdbx_strand_id
1 'polypeptide(L)'
;MLGVADGAELPALAQRLGLGETAVRKRLRRLCGSGANPWLRRTGTDYHLTDRGRDALGAVGEAAAAGAAVCDLVGVDVLPMRHVRVVTAVLGSGSISGAARQLGLPQPSLSAQVTRIERRFGTELFQRTPGGVSAAPALVELLPHLRLLEKALSRLSATGMPDDDPTLPCDLEVVCEFGFAGLLDALREEAMVDVQQHIVSIPGPDWAPQMLSADICVYADLPLASLAVPAGWDTAVAFEEPAYVLLPPGVGVDGETVALRELAGHDWLTGPAGSRNHRSVLAVCRAAGFAPRVRFTALNGPSGRHILQEGAAVALTGATLIPAGAPRTVRLAEDVRVKVVVGWRPGGPATTTAGWLVRWLRGQHLRRLAERRPELLAELRADPAGWPGYAQD
;
A
#
# COMPACT_ATOMS: atom_id res chain seq x y z
N MET A 1 -21.80 -19.13 1.65
CA MET A 1 -21.44 -20.02 0.53
C MET A 1 -21.35 -21.49 0.95
N LEU A 2 -20.52 -21.87 1.94
CA LEU A 2 -20.38 -23.27 2.40
C LEU A 2 -21.69 -23.88 2.94
N GLY A 3 -22.60 -23.08 3.49
CA GLY A 3 -23.90 -23.55 4.00
C GLY A 3 -24.86 -24.16 2.96
N VAL A 4 -24.61 -24.03 1.65
CA VAL A 4 -25.41 -24.76 0.61
C VAL A 4 -25.23 -26.26 0.72
N ALA A 5 -24.01 -26.67 1.04
CA ALA A 5 -23.68 -28.08 1.16
C ALA A 5 -24.04 -28.68 2.52
N ASP A 6 -24.62 -27.85 3.40
CA ASP A 6 -25.23 -28.21 4.69
C ASP A 6 -26.77 -28.17 4.62
N GLY A 7 -27.35 -28.28 3.41
CA GLY A 7 -28.79 -28.45 3.20
C GLY A 7 -29.58 -27.20 2.80
N ALA A 8 -28.94 -26.04 2.59
CA ALA A 8 -29.63 -24.85 2.09
C ALA A 8 -29.86 -24.92 0.56
N GLU A 9 -31.12 -24.76 0.12
CA GLU A 9 -31.44 -24.67 -1.30
C GLU A 9 -30.81 -23.42 -1.94
N LEU A 10 -30.37 -23.56 -3.19
CA LEU A 10 -29.65 -22.51 -3.91
C LEU A 10 -30.43 -21.19 -4.04
N PRO A 11 -31.74 -21.18 -4.33
CA PRO A 11 -32.52 -19.94 -4.40
C PRO A 11 -32.57 -19.21 -3.05
N ALA A 12 -32.71 -19.94 -1.95
CA ALA A 12 -32.70 -19.39 -0.60
C ALA A 12 -31.33 -18.80 -0.22
N LEU A 13 -30.24 -19.45 -0.64
CA LEU A 13 -28.90 -18.88 -0.45
C LEU A 13 -28.70 -17.61 -1.29
N ALA A 14 -29.13 -17.61 -2.55
CA ALA A 14 -29.03 -16.47 -3.44
C ALA A 14 -29.75 -15.24 -2.86
N GLN A 15 -30.97 -15.44 -2.35
CA GLN A 15 -31.73 -14.42 -1.64
C GLN A 15 -31.00 -13.92 -0.39
N ARG A 16 -30.50 -14.83 0.47
CA ARG A 16 -29.76 -14.46 1.70
C ARG A 16 -28.48 -13.68 1.44
N LEU A 17 -27.81 -13.92 0.32
CA LEU A 17 -26.57 -13.24 -0.05
C LEU A 17 -26.83 -11.98 -0.88
N GLY A 18 -28.07 -11.70 -1.28
CA GLY A 18 -28.39 -10.60 -2.19
C GLY A 18 -27.77 -10.77 -3.59
N LEU A 19 -27.54 -12.01 -4.03
CA LEU A 19 -26.90 -12.34 -5.30
C LEU A 19 -27.86 -13.09 -6.23
N GLY A 20 -27.69 -12.96 -7.54
CA GLY A 20 -28.38 -13.83 -8.50
C GLY A 20 -27.88 -15.27 -8.43
N GLU A 21 -28.75 -16.26 -8.63
CA GLU A 21 -28.40 -17.69 -8.56
C GLU A 21 -27.19 -18.06 -9.45
N THR A 22 -27.07 -17.46 -10.62
CA THR A 22 -25.93 -17.69 -11.54
C THR A 22 -24.60 -17.25 -10.91
N ALA A 23 -24.58 -16.14 -10.17
CA ALA A 23 -23.39 -15.68 -9.45
C ALA A 23 -23.04 -16.62 -8.30
N VAL A 24 -24.06 -17.11 -7.58
CA VAL A 24 -23.89 -18.11 -6.52
C VAL A 24 -23.33 -19.42 -7.08
N ARG A 25 -23.86 -19.95 -8.20
CA ARG A 25 -23.32 -21.16 -8.85
C ARG A 25 -21.87 -20.98 -9.28
N LYS A 26 -21.49 -19.80 -9.78
CA LYS A 26 -20.10 -19.49 -10.16
C LYS A 26 -19.16 -19.53 -8.94
N ARG A 27 -19.59 -18.95 -7.80
CA ARG A 27 -18.84 -18.97 -6.53
C ARG A 27 -18.75 -20.39 -5.94
N LEU A 28 -19.82 -21.19 -6.00
CA LEU A 28 -19.80 -22.60 -5.55
C LEU A 28 -18.84 -23.46 -6.38
N ARG A 29 -18.79 -23.29 -7.70
CA ARG A 29 -17.82 -24.01 -8.56
C ARG A 29 -16.37 -23.69 -8.22
N ARG A 30 -16.06 -22.46 -7.78
CA ARG A 30 -14.70 -22.10 -7.33
C ARG A 30 -14.32 -22.86 -6.06
N LEU A 31 -15.26 -23.03 -5.13
CA LEU A 31 -15.06 -23.81 -3.91
C LEU A 31 -14.91 -25.32 -4.17
N CYS A 32 -15.38 -25.79 -5.32
CA CYS A 32 -15.09 -27.15 -5.79
C CYS A 32 -13.66 -27.33 -6.30
N GLY A 33 -12.94 -26.25 -6.66
CA GLY A 33 -11.54 -26.25 -7.09
C GLY A 33 -11.17 -27.19 -8.25
N SER A 34 -9.92 -27.13 -8.70
CA SER A 34 -9.29 -28.12 -9.59
C SER A 34 -8.04 -28.78 -8.98
N GLY A 35 -7.72 -28.45 -7.72
CA GLY A 35 -6.55 -28.95 -6.99
C GLY A 35 -6.86 -30.12 -6.03
N ALA A 36 -5.83 -30.60 -5.33
CA ALA A 36 -5.85 -31.85 -4.55
C ALA A 36 -6.72 -31.86 -3.27
N ASN A 37 -7.24 -30.71 -2.80
CA ASN A 37 -8.03 -30.64 -1.55
C ASN A 37 -9.12 -29.55 -1.59
N PRO A 38 -10.25 -29.80 -2.29
CA PRO A 38 -11.32 -28.82 -2.45
C PRO A 38 -12.22 -28.70 -1.22
N TRP A 39 -12.95 -27.59 -1.11
CA TRP A 39 -13.86 -27.29 0.02
C TRP A 39 -15.24 -27.93 -0.16
N LEU A 40 -15.65 -28.02 -1.43
CA LEU A 40 -16.89 -28.66 -1.85
C LEU A 40 -16.58 -29.75 -2.88
N ARG A 41 -17.38 -30.80 -2.89
CA ARG A 41 -17.43 -31.77 -3.97
C ARG A 41 -18.78 -31.63 -4.67
N ARG A 42 -18.77 -31.55 -5.99
CA ARG A 42 -20.00 -31.52 -6.79
C ARG A 42 -20.39 -32.93 -7.21
N THR A 43 -21.65 -33.32 -7.00
CA THR A 43 -22.23 -34.57 -7.52
C THR A 43 -23.50 -34.20 -8.28
N GLY A 44 -23.46 -34.25 -9.62
CA GLY A 44 -24.59 -33.79 -10.45
C GLY A 44 -24.88 -32.29 -10.30
N THR A 45 -26.05 -31.93 -9.77
CA THR A 45 -26.44 -30.53 -9.47
C THR A 45 -26.09 -30.10 -8.06
N ASP A 46 -25.68 -31.04 -7.21
CA ASP A 46 -25.60 -30.84 -5.77
C ASP A 46 -24.15 -30.63 -5.32
N TYR A 47 -23.99 -29.95 -4.19
CA TYR A 47 -22.70 -29.63 -3.59
C TYR A 47 -22.64 -30.25 -2.20
N HIS A 48 -21.53 -30.92 -1.88
CA HIS A 48 -21.32 -31.57 -0.58
C HIS A 48 -20.02 -31.06 0.04
N LEU A 49 -19.99 -30.88 1.36
CA LEU A 49 -18.79 -30.48 2.07
C LEU A 49 -17.77 -31.62 2.06
N THR A 50 -16.52 -31.29 1.81
CA THR A 50 -15.39 -32.17 2.16
C THR A 50 -15.10 -32.04 3.66
N ASP A 51 -14.18 -32.84 4.20
CA ASP A 51 -13.74 -32.69 5.60
C ASP A 51 -13.19 -31.29 5.86
N ARG A 52 -12.37 -30.77 4.95
CA ARG A 52 -11.89 -29.37 4.95
C ARG A 52 -13.05 -28.36 4.93
N GLY A 53 -14.07 -28.62 4.10
CA GLY A 53 -15.31 -27.82 4.03
C GLY A 53 -16.07 -27.77 5.35
N ARG A 54 -16.23 -28.93 6.00
CA ARG A 54 -16.90 -29.06 7.31
C ARG A 54 -16.14 -28.35 8.41
N ASP A 55 -14.82 -28.52 8.47
CA ASP A 55 -13.98 -27.90 9.49
C ASP A 55 -14.02 -26.37 9.42
N ALA A 56 -13.99 -25.78 8.21
CA ALA A 56 -14.19 -24.34 8.09
C ALA A 56 -15.62 -23.92 8.38
N LEU A 57 -16.64 -24.67 7.97
CA LEU A 57 -18.02 -24.29 8.26
C LEU A 57 -18.26 -24.24 9.79
N GLY A 58 -17.70 -25.20 10.54
CA GLY A 58 -17.72 -25.19 12.01
C GLY A 58 -17.01 -23.96 12.59
N ALA A 59 -15.80 -23.66 12.11
CA ALA A 59 -15.06 -22.48 12.57
C ALA A 59 -15.72 -21.15 12.18
N VAL A 60 -16.37 -21.06 11.00
CA VAL A 60 -17.17 -19.89 10.59
C VAL A 60 -18.38 -19.73 11.50
N GLY A 61 -19.07 -20.83 11.84
CA GLY A 61 -20.20 -20.82 12.77
C GLY A 61 -19.81 -20.31 14.16
N GLU A 62 -18.69 -20.80 14.70
CA GLU A 62 -18.13 -20.32 15.97
C GLU A 62 -17.75 -18.84 15.92
N ALA A 63 -17.09 -18.39 14.84
CA ALA A 63 -16.72 -16.98 14.66
C ALA A 63 -17.95 -16.07 14.55
N ALA A 64 -18.97 -16.49 13.81
CA ALA A 64 -20.21 -15.74 13.64
C ALA A 64 -20.99 -15.63 14.96
N ALA A 65 -21.10 -16.72 15.73
CA ALA A 65 -21.74 -16.70 17.04
C ALA A 65 -20.98 -15.82 18.04
N ALA A 66 -19.65 -15.88 18.06
CA ALA A 66 -18.83 -15.00 18.90
C ALA A 66 -18.97 -13.53 18.51
N GLY A 67 -18.99 -13.23 17.20
CA GLY A 67 -19.21 -11.88 16.68
C GLY A 67 -20.60 -11.33 17.03
N ALA A 68 -21.65 -12.14 16.91
CA ALA A 68 -23.01 -11.78 17.29
C ALA A 68 -23.12 -11.48 18.79
N ALA A 69 -22.49 -12.31 19.65
CA ALA A 69 -22.48 -12.04 21.09
C ALA A 69 -21.78 -10.73 21.45
N VAL A 70 -20.70 -10.36 20.76
CA VAL A 70 -20.05 -9.05 20.93
C VAL A 70 -21.00 -7.92 20.48
N CYS A 71 -21.63 -8.07 19.32
CA CYS A 71 -22.62 -7.11 18.81
C CYS A 71 -23.74 -6.85 19.82
N ASP A 72 -24.31 -7.90 20.41
CA ASP A 72 -25.38 -7.80 21.40
C ASP A 72 -24.92 -7.08 22.68
N LEU A 73 -23.70 -7.37 23.14
CA LEU A 73 -23.12 -6.76 24.35
C LEU A 73 -22.81 -5.28 24.18
N VAL A 74 -22.38 -4.84 22.99
CA VAL A 74 -22.10 -3.42 22.69
C VAL A 74 -23.28 -2.69 22.03
N GLY A 75 -24.41 -3.37 21.83
CA GLY A 75 -25.62 -2.79 21.23
C GLY A 75 -25.42 -2.29 19.80
N VAL A 76 -24.64 -2.99 18.97
CA VAL A 76 -24.44 -2.65 17.55
C VAL A 76 -24.86 -3.78 16.63
N ASP A 77 -25.43 -3.45 15.48
CA ASP A 77 -25.91 -4.47 14.53
C ASP A 77 -24.77 -5.22 13.83
N VAL A 78 -23.59 -4.58 13.70
CA VAL A 78 -22.45 -5.11 12.94
C VAL A 78 -21.14 -4.77 13.63
N LEU A 79 -20.28 -5.77 13.75
CA LEU A 79 -18.91 -5.66 14.26
C LEU A 79 -17.88 -5.80 13.13
N PRO A 80 -17.28 -4.70 12.65
CA PRO A 80 -16.21 -4.77 11.68
C PRO A 80 -14.97 -5.44 12.25
N MET A 81 -14.37 -6.39 11.52
CA MET A 81 -13.18 -7.12 11.95
C MET A 81 -11.96 -6.22 12.23
N ARG A 82 -11.84 -5.09 11.52
CA ARG A 82 -10.80 -4.08 11.80
C ARG A 82 -10.91 -3.49 13.22
N HIS A 83 -12.13 -3.36 13.77
CA HIS A 83 -12.31 -2.83 15.13
C HIS A 83 -11.82 -3.86 16.16
N VAL A 84 -12.12 -5.14 15.94
CA VAL A 84 -11.61 -6.25 16.76
C VAL A 84 -10.09 -6.26 16.77
N ARG A 85 -9.44 -6.11 15.61
CA ARG A 85 -7.97 -6.05 15.48
C ARG A 85 -7.33 -4.87 16.21
N VAL A 86 -7.94 -3.68 16.11
CA VAL A 86 -7.46 -2.48 16.82
C VAL A 86 -7.58 -2.67 18.33
N VAL A 87 -8.74 -3.13 18.81
CA VAL A 87 -9.01 -3.32 20.23
C VAL A 87 -8.08 -4.39 20.82
N THR A 88 -7.91 -5.53 20.14
CA THR A 88 -7.03 -6.62 20.60
C THR A 88 -5.56 -6.23 20.61
N ALA A 89 -5.08 -5.44 19.63
CA ALA A 89 -3.71 -4.92 19.62
C ALA A 89 -3.44 -3.90 20.76
N VAL A 90 -4.38 -2.97 20.99
CA VAL A 90 -4.27 -1.99 22.10
C VAL A 90 -4.30 -2.68 23.45
N LEU A 91 -5.18 -3.67 23.61
CA LEU A 91 -5.24 -4.50 24.80
C LEU A 91 -3.94 -5.30 25.03
N GLY A 92 -3.44 -5.99 24.01
CA GLY A 92 -2.26 -6.84 24.12
C GLY A 92 -0.96 -6.06 24.38
N SER A 93 -0.89 -4.83 23.88
CA SER A 93 0.29 -3.96 24.06
C SER A 93 0.22 -3.06 25.30
N GLY A 94 -0.94 -2.93 25.95
CA GLY A 94 -1.16 -2.06 27.11
C GLY A 94 -0.92 -0.56 26.84
N SER A 95 -0.73 -0.15 25.59
CA SER A 95 -0.44 1.22 25.21
C SER A 95 -0.87 1.49 23.77
N ILE A 96 -1.46 2.66 23.51
CA ILE A 96 -1.80 3.05 22.14
C ILE A 96 -0.53 3.13 21.27
N SER A 97 0.57 3.63 21.82
CA SER A 97 1.86 3.69 21.11
C SER A 97 2.45 2.30 20.85
N GLY A 98 2.27 1.34 21.75
CA GLY A 98 2.70 -0.05 21.57
C GLY A 98 1.88 -0.74 20.47
N ALA A 99 0.57 -0.60 20.51
CA ALA A 99 -0.31 -1.12 19.45
C ALA A 99 -0.09 -0.44 18.11
N ALA A 100 0.18 0.87 18.10
CA ALA A 100 0.50 1.61 16.89
C ALA A 100 1.75 1.01 16.23
N ARG A 101 2.80 0.72 17.01
CA ARG A 101 3.99 0.00 16.53
C ARG A 101 3.67 -1.42 16.07
N GLN A 102 2.85 -2.17 16.80
CA GLN A 102 2.45 -3.53 16.43
C GLN A 102 1.65 -3.56 15.12
N LEU A 103 0.79 -2.56 14.90
CA LEU A 103 -0.06 -2.43 13.71
C LEU A 103 0.62 -1.64 12.58
N GLY A 104 1.82 -1.09 12.83
CA GLY A 104 2.53 -0.19 11.93
C GLY A 104 1.91 1.21 11.77
N LEU A 105 0.77 1.50 12.40
CA LEU A 105 0.05 2.75 12.22
C LEU A 105 0.72 3.90 12.99
N PRO A 106 0.64 5.15 12.48
CA PRO A 106 0.96 6.31 13.30
C PRO A 106 0.07 6.36 14.55
N GLN A 107 0.65 6.64 15.71
CA GLN A 107 -0.09 6.70 16.98
C GLN A 107 -1.31 7.64 16.93
N PRO A 108 -1.26 8.84 16.31
CA PRO A 108 -2.45 9.70 16.19
C PRO A 108 -3.58 9.03 15.41
N SER A 109 -3.24 8.27 14.36
CA SER A 109 -4.20 7.52 13.55
C SER A 109 -4.86 6.40 14.36
N LEU A 110 -4.07 5.61 15.10
CA LEU A 110 -4.62 4.56 15.95
C LEU A 110 -5.47 5.14 17.08
N SER A 111 -5.04 6.24 17.70
CA SER A 111 -5.83 6.94 18.72
C SER A 111 -7.16 7.41 18.17
N ALA A 112 -7.19 7.99 16.97
CA ALA A 112 -8.42 8.43 16.31
C ALA A 112 -9.34 7.24 15.96
N GLN A 113 -8.78 6.09 15.57
CA GLN A 113 -9.54 4.87 15.33
C GLN A 113 -10.15 4.33 16.62
N VAL A 114 -9.40 4.24 17.72
CA VAL A 114 -9.92 3.82 19.03
C VAL A 114 -11.10 4.70 19.45
N THR A 115 -10.94 6.03 19.38
CA THR A 115 -12.02 6.96 19.73
C THR A 115 -13.25 6.82 18.83
N ARG A 116 -13.07 6.44 17.56
CA ARG A 116 -14.18 6.19 16.62
C ARG A 116 -14.91 4.89 16.96
N ILE A 117 -14.17 3.86 17.36
CA ILE A 117 -14.72 2.57 17.81
C ILE A 117 -15.54 2.77 19.08
N GLU A 118 -14.98 3.46 20.08
CA GLU A 118 -15.67 3.77 21.34
C GLU A 118 -16.95 4.56 21.11
N ARG A 119 -16.91 5.57 20.23
CA ARG A 119 -18.13 6.31 19.81
C ARG A 119 -19.16 5.41 19.14
N ARG A 120 -18.74 4.49 18.28
CA ARG A 120 -19.64 3.57 17.58
C ARG A 120 -20.31 2.59 18.55
N PHE A 121 -19.59 2.15 19.57
CA PHE A 121 -20.09 1.23 20.60
C PHE A 121 -20.78 1.96 21.76
N GLY A 122 -20.76 3.29 21.75
CA GLY A 122 -21.38 4.11 22.80
C GLY A 122 -20.72 3.97 24.18
N THR A 123 -19.51 3.41 24.25
CA THR A 123 -18.82 3.10 25.51
C THR A 123 -17.31 3.25 25.37
N GLU A 124 -16.64 3.61 26.47
CA GLU A 124 -15.19 3.62 26.53
C GLU A 124 -14.68 2.18 26.66
N LEU A 125 -13.75 1.79 25.78
CA LEU A 125 -13.12 0.47 25.79
C LEU A 125 -11.78 0.51 26.52
N PHE A 126 -11.13 1.68 26.54
CA PHE A 126 -9.84 1.87 27.19
C PHE A 126 -9.86 3.06 28.13
N GLN A 127 -9.28 2.88 29.31
CA GLN A 127 -9.03 3.96 30.26
C GLN A 127 -7.54 4.28 30.31
N ARG A 128 -7.21 5.57 30.40
CA ARG A 128 -5.82 6.04 30.51
C ARG A 128 -5.23 5.67 31.87
N THR A 129 -3.98 5.23 31.86
CA THR A 129 -3.21 4.94 33.06
C THR A 129 -1.83 5.60 32.98
N PRO A 130 -1.10 5.76 34.10
CA PRO A 130 0.27 6.26 34.07
C PRO A 130 1.22 5.45 33.17
N GLY A 131 0.90 4.17 32.92
CA GLY A 131 1.69 3.26 32.07
C GLY A 131 1.20 3.14 30.62
N GLY A 132 0.15 3.87 30.21
CA GLY A 132 -0.44 3.76 28.88
C GLY A 132 -1.96 3.67 28.94
N VAL A 133 -2.52 2.52 28.56
CA VAL A 133 -3.96 2.27 28.60
C VAL A 133 -4.27 0.89 29.17
N SER A 134 -5.41 0.77 29.83
CA SER A 134 -5.93 -0.51 30.32
C SER A 134 -7.36 -0.69 29.84
N ALA A 135 -7.85 -1.93 29.84
CA ALA A 135 -9.24 -2.21 29.51
C ALA A 135 -10.16 -1.47 30.49
N ALA A 136 -11.09 -0.70 29.94
CA ALA A 136 -12.23 -0.20 30.70
C ALA A 136 -13.20 -1.36 31.00
N PRO A 137 -14.13 -1.21 31.97
CA PRO A 137 -15.06 -2.28 32.36
C PRO A 137 -15.79 -2.92 31.17
N ALA A 138 -16.26 -2.12 30.21
CA ALA A 138 -16.93 -2.61 29.02
C ALA A 138 -16.04 -3.53 28.18
N LEU A 139 -14.75 -3.22 28.02
CA LEU A 139 -13.84 -4.09 27.30
C LEU A 139 -13.53 -5.39 28.07
N VAL A 140 -13.47 -5.33 29.41
CA VAL A 140 -13.26 -6.53 30.26
C VAL A 140 -14.37 -7.56 30.04
N GLU A 141 -15.62 -7.11 29.95
CA GLU A 141 -16.78 -7.97 29.66
C GLU A 141 -16.71 -8.60 28.27
N LEU A 142 -16.13 -7.91 27.29
CA LEU A 142 -15.99 -8.41 25.92
C LEU A 142 -14.83 -9.41 25.72
N LEU A 143 -13.85 -9.46 26.62
CA LEU A 143 -12.63 -10.27 26.44
C LEU A 143 -12.89 -11.75 26.14
N PRO A 144 -13.82 -12.45 26.83
CA PRO A 144 -14.09 -13.85 26.53
C PRO A 144 -14.58 -14.06 25.09
N HIS A 145 -15.41 -13.15 24.59
CA HIS A 145 -15.99 -13.21 23.25
C HIS A 145 -14.96 -12.85 22.17
N LEU A 146 -14.12 -11.84 22.43
CA LEU A 146 -13.02 -11.47 21.54
C LEU A 146 -12.01 -12.64 21.37
N ARG A 147 -11.70 -13.36 22.46
CA ARG A 147 -10.83 -14.55 22.41
C ARG A 147 -11.44 -15.71 21.62
N LEU A 148 -12.75 -15.94 21.76
CA LEU A 148 -13.45 -16.95 20.97
C LEU A 148 -13.40 -16.60 19.48
N LEU A 149 -13.62 -15.33 19.15
CA LEU A 149 -13.54 -14.82 17.80
C LEU A 149 -12.12 -14.99 17.21
N GLU A 150 -11.07 -14.60 17.95
CA GLU A 150 -9.67 -14.81 17.53
C GLU A 150 -9.32 -16.29 17.30
N LYS A 151 -9.79 -17.17 18.19
CA LYS A 151 -9.56 -18.62 18.08
C LYS A 151 -10.26 -19.22 16.85
N ALA A 152 -11.50 -18.81 16.60
CA ALA A 152 -12.26 -19.23 15.44
C ALA A 152 -11.63 -18.72 14.14
N LEU A 153 -11.20 -17.46 14.11
CA LEU A 153 -10.49 -16.87 12.97
C LEU A 153 -9.14 -17.54 12.70
N SER A 154 -8.39 -17.88 13.74
CA SER A 154 -7.12 -18.61 13.61
C SER A 154 -7.32 -19.99 12.97
N ARG A 155 -8.41 -20.67 13.32
CA ARG A 155 -8.81 -21.93 12.66
C ARG A 155 -9.21 -21.70 11.21
N LEU A 156 -9.90 -20.61 10.89
CA LEU A 156 -10.25 -20.27 9.51
C LEU A 156 -9.02 -19.96 8.66
N SER A 157 -8.05 -19.21 9.18
CA SER A 157 -6.78 -18.98 8.50
C SER A 157 -6.02 -20.29 8.26
N ALA A 158 -6.03 -21.22 9.23
CA ALA A 158 -5.40 -22.53 9.10
C ALA A 158 -6.08 -23.44 8.04
N THR A 159 -7.37 -23.22 7.76
CA THR A 159 -8.10 -23.99 6.73
C THR A 159 -7.88 -23.42 5.31
N GLY A 160 -7.27 -22.25 5.15
CA GLY A 160 -6.77 -21.70 3.88
C GLY A 160 -7.83 -21.10 2.93
N MET A 161 -8.83 -20.39 3.47
CA MET A 161 -9.86 -19.70 2.66
C MET A 161 -9.22 -18.63 1.77
N PRO A 162 -9.55 -18.57 0.46
CA PRO A 162 -9.23 -17.41 -0.37
C PRO A 162 -10.14 -16.24 0.02
N ASP A 163 -9.55 -15.11 0.40
CA ASP A 163 -10.24 -13.82 0.54
C ASP A 163 -10.68 -13.34 -0.86
N ASP A 164 -11.99 -13.38 -1.18
CA ASP A 164 -12.48 -13.00 -2.51
C ASP A 164 -13.98 -12.58 -2.51
N ASP A 165 -14.27 -11.30 -2.25
CA ASP A 165 -15.51 -10.62 -2.73
C ASP A 165 -15.19 -9.21 -3.28
N PRO A 166 -15.32 -8.97 -4.60
CA PRO A 166 -14.91 -7.71 -5.25
C PRO A 166 -15.99 -6.60 -5.32
N THR A 167 -17.04 -6.60 -4.49
CA THR A 167 -18.13 -5.59 -4.57
C THR A 167 -18.47 -4.83 -3.28
N LEU A 168 -17.62 -4.88 -2.25
CA LEU A 168 -17.65 -3.88 -1.16
C LEU A 168 -16.40 -3.00 -1.25
N PRO A 169 -16.50 -1.66 -1.05
CA PRO A 169 -15.32 -0.81 -0.93
C PRO A 169 -14.44 -1.35 0.21
N CYS A 170 -13.24 -1.80 -0.14
CA CYS A 170 -12.23 -2.18 0.84
C CYS A 170 -11.54 -0.90 1.29
N ASP A 171 -11.53 -0.60 2.59
CA ASP A 171 -10.73 0.50 3.15
C ASP A 171 -9.25 0.10 2.99
N LEU A 172 -8.61 0.45 1.86
CA LEU A 172 -7.19 0.21 1.61
C LEU A 172 -6.38 1.48 1.89
N GLU A 173 -5.37 1.37 2.73
CA GLU A 173 -4.41 2.44 2.93
C GLU A 173 -3.36 2.42 1.80
N VAL A 174 -3.32 3.49 1.01
CA VAL A 174 -2.31 3.71 -0.02
C VAL A 174 -1.42 4.88 0.39
N VAL A 175 -0.14 4.59 0.62
CA VAL A 175 0.87 5.59 0.98
C VAL A 175 1.81 5.83 -0.20
N CYS A 176 1.96 7.08 -0.60
CA CYS A 176 2.82 7.47 -1.73
C CYS A 176 3.94 8.42 -1.29
N GLU A 177 5.17 8.18 -1.79
CA GLU A 177 6.31 9.09 -1.65
C GLU A 177 6.11 10.38 -2.47
N PHE A 178 5.34 10.31 -3.57
CA PHE A 178 5.03 11.44 -4.44
C PHE A 178 3.53 11.50 -4.73
N GLY A 179 3.01 12.71 -4.94
CA GLY A 179 1.64 12.91 -5.40
C GLY A 179 1.49 12.65 -6.91
N PHE A 180 0.42 11.95 -7.28
CA PHE A 180 -0.01 11.80 -8.68
C PHE A 180 -1.38 12.45 -8.85
N ALA A 181 -1.44 13.52 -9.64
CA ALA A 181 -2.71 14.18 -9.96
C ALA A 181 -3.67 13.20 -10.64
N GLY A 182 -4.96 13.24 -10.26
CA GLY A 182 -6.01 12.39 -10.80
C GLY A 182 -6.00 10.94 -10.30
N LEU A 183 -5.05 10.55 -9.43
CA LEU A 183 -4.97 9.18 -8.91
C LEU A 183 -6.20 8.83 -8.05
N LEU A 184 -6.61 9.74 -7.18
CA LEU A 184 -7.78 9.54 -6.31
C LEU A 184 -9.07 9.42 -7.12
N ASP A 185 -9.25 10.30 -8.11
CA ASP A 185 -10.42 10.27 -8.98
C ASP A 185 -10.46 8.97 -9.80
N ALA A 186 -9.32 8.56 -10.37
CA ALA A 186 -9.24 7.30 -11.12
C ALA A 186 -9.42 6.06 -10.23
N LEU A 187 -8.91 6.04 -8.99
CA LEU A 187 -9.16 4.95 -8.04
C LEU A 187 -10.64 4.84 -7.69
N ARG A 188 -11.31 5.98 -7.54
CA ARG A 188 -12.74 6.05 -7.23
C ARG A 188 -13.60 5.66 -8.42
N GLU A 189 -13.25 6.06 -9.64
CA GLU A 189 -14.04 5.86 -10.86
C GLU A 189 -13.77 4.51 -11.55
N GLU A 190 -12.52 4.06 -11.60
CA GLU A 190 -12.12 2.88 -12.38
C GLU A 190 -11.78 1.66 -11.53
N ALA A 191 -11.32 1.85 -10.28
CA ALA A 191 -10.93 0.75 -9.39
C ALA A 191 -11.98 0.40 -8.32
N MET A 192 -13.03 1.21 -8.15
CA MET A 192 -14.14 1.00 -7.20
C MET A 192 -13.69 0.80 -5.74
N VAL A 193 -12.68 1.56 -5.28
CA VAL A 193 -12.16 1.56 -3.90
C VAL A 193 -12.32 2.96 -3.29
N ASP A 194 -12.76 3.06 -2.04
CA ASP A 194 -12.66 4.31 -1.27
C ASP A 194 -11.25 4.38 -0.66
N VAL A 195 -10.43 5.33 -1.12
CA VAL A 195 -9.01 5.41 -0.77
C VAL A 195 -8.73 6.74 -0.07
N GLN A 196 -8.21 6.66 1.16
CA GLN A 196 -7.56 7.81 1.78
C GLN A 196 -6.09 7.84 1.34
N GLN A 197 -5.75 8.77 0.43
CA GLN A 197 -4.34 8.97 0.04
C GLN A 197 -3.61 9.72 1.14
N HIS A 198 -2.69 9.04 1.81
CA HIS A 198 -1.73 9.67 2.71
C HIS A 198 -0.45 10.00 1.94
N ILE A 199 -0.31 11.26 1.54
CA ILE A 199 0.95 11.78 1.00
C ILE A 199 1.87 12.03 2.20
N VAL A 200 2.88 11.17 2.39
CA VAL A 200 3.88 11.39 3.43
C VAL A 200 4.79 12.52 2.95
N SER A 201 4.53 13.72 3.45
CA SER A 201 5.39 14.87 3.17
C SER A 201 6.74 14.64 3.84
N ILE A 202 7.76 14.45 3.01
CA ILE A 202 9.19 14.46 3.32
C ILE A 202 9.67 13.18 4.05
N PRO A 203 10.26 12.20 3.33
CA PRO A 203 10.70 10.95 3.95
C PRO A 203 11.94 11.16 4.84
N GLY A 204 11.73 11.27 6.15
CA GLY A 204 12.78 11.14 7.16
C GLY A 204 13.30 9.70 7.25
N PRO A 205 14.36 9.42 8.01
CA PRO A 205 14.94 8.07 8.13
C PRO A 205 13.93 6.98 8.56
N ASP A 206 12.89 7.34 9.33
CA ASP A 206 11.89 6.41 9.88
C ASP A 206 10.66 6.18 8.98
N TRP A 207 10.67 6.69 7.76
CA TRP A 207 9.51 6.62 6.87
C TRP A 207 9.26 5.22 6.27
N ALA A 208 10.30 4.38 6.20
CA ALA A 208 10.20 3.02 5.65
C ALA A 208 9.18 2.17 6.43
N PRO A 209 9.23 2.10 7.78
CA PRO A 209 8.17 1.50 8.58
C PRO A 209 6.75 2.02 8.28
N GLN A 210 6.59 3.32 8.00
CA GLN A 210 5.28 3.94 7.70
C GLN A 210 4.78 3.58 6.30
N MET A 211 5.66 3.46 5.30
CA MET A 211 5.25 2.93 3.99
C MET A 211 4.84 1.47 4.08
N LEU A 212 5.57 0.70 4.88
CA LEU A 212 5.37 -0.75 5.05
C LEU A 212 4.23 -1.09 6.02
N SER A 213 3.63 -0.09 6.68
CA SER A 213 2.41 -0.29 7.48
C SER A 213 1.14 -0.28 6.64
N ALA A 214 1.15 0.48 5.54
CA ALA A 214 0.04 0.59 4.60
C ALA A 214 -0.24 -0.75 3.88
N ASP A 215 -1.41 -0.85 3.25
CA ASP A 215 -1.77 -2.01 2.44
C ASP A 215 -1.05 -1.98 1.08
N ILE A 216 -0.83 -0.77 0.56
CA ILE A 216 -0.09 -0.51 -0.66
C ILE A 216 0.85 0.69 -0.46
N CYS A 217 2.08 0.57 -0.94
CA CYS A 217 3.03 1.67 -0.97
C CYS A 217 3.51 1.98 -2.39
N VAL A 218 3.65 3.27 -2.73
CA VAL A 218 4.21 3.74 -3.99
C VAL A 218 5.43 4.61 -3.71
N TYR A 219 6.60 4.22 -4.19
CA TYR A 219 7.86 4.90 -3.89
C TYR A 219 8.82 4.89 -5.07
N ALA A 220 9.81 5.79 -5.07
CA ALA A 220 10.96 5.62 -5.93
C ALA A 220 11.94 4.67 -5.27
N ASP A 221 12.26 3.62 -6.00
CA ASP A 221 13.45 2.84 -5.76
C ASP A 221 14.63 3.56 -6.44
N LEU A 222 15.52 4.06 -5.60
CA LEU A 222 16.66 4.88 -5.99
C LEU A 222 17.93 4.03 -5.98
N PRO A 223 18.85 4.22 -6.94
CA PRO A 223 20.07 3.41 -7.02
C PRO A 223 20.84 3.40 -5.70
N LEU A 224 21.29 2.21 -5.30
CA LEU A 224 22.09 1.97 -4.09
C LEU A 224 21.37 2.31 -2.76
N ALA A 225 20.06 2.62 -2.79
CA ALA A 225 19.27 2.90 -1.58
C ALA A 225 17.83 2.40 -1.69
N SER A 226 17.66 1.15 -2.07
CA SER A 226 16.36 0.50 -2.18
C SER A 226 15.62 0.42 -0.86
N LEU A 227 14.29 0.42 -0.92
CA LEU A 227 13.47 0.10 0.24
C LEU A 227 13.65 -1.38 0.55
N ALA A 228 14.13 -1.70 1.74
CA ALA A 228 14.13 -3.08 2.22
C ALA A 228 12.69 -3.48 2.53
N VAL A 229 12.04 -4.18 1.61
CA VAL A 229 10.67 -4.66 1.79
C VAL A 229 10.70 -5.95 2.62
N PRO A 230 9.86 -6.10 3.66
CA PRO A 230 9.83 -7.30 4.50
C PRO A 230 9.41 -8.56 3.72
N ALA A 231 9.78 -9.74 4.24
CA ALA A 231 9.27 -11.00 3.72
C ALA A 231 7.74 -11.03 3.77
N GLY A 232 7.11 -11.52 2.70
CA GLY A 232 5.64 -11.56 2.58
C GLY A 232 5.02 -10.27 2.01
N TRP A 233 5.80 -9.45 1.31
CA TRP A 233 5.30 -8.40 0.41
C TRP A 233 5.64 -8.77 -1.03
N ASP A 234 4.75 -8.42 -1.95
CA ASP A 234 5.02 -8.43 -3.37
C ASP A 234 5.38 -7.00 -3.85
N THR A 235 6.16 -6.92 -4.91
CA THR A 235 6.56 -5.64 -5.52
C THR A 235 6.52 -5.73 -7.02
N ALA A 236 6.15 -4.63 -7.68
CA ALA A 236 6.25 -4.48 -9.11
C ALA A 236 6.73 -3.08 -9.49
N VAL A 237 7.60 -3.03 -10.50
CA VAL A 237 8.03 -1.78 -11.12
C VAL A 237 6.88 -1.28 -12.00
N ALA A 238 6.28 -0.15 -11.63
CA ALA A 238 5.28 0.51 -12.45
C ALA A 238 5.91 1.03 -13.75
N PHE A 239 6.98 1.80 -13.59
CA PHE A 239 7.83 2.28 -14.66
C PHE A 239 9.24 2.57 -14.14
N GLU A 240 10.21 2.61 -15.05
CA GLU A 240 11.57 3.03 -14.77
C GLU A 240 12.00 4.05 -15.80
N GLU A 241 12.65 5.13 -15.40
CA GLU A 241 13.06 6.21 -16.29
C GLU A 241 14.50 6.65 -16.01
N PRO A 242 15.20 7.25 -16.99
CA PRO A 242 16.54 7.77 -16.76
C PRO A 242 16.52 8.95 -15.77
N ALA A 243 17.60 9.07 -15.01
CA ALA A 243 17.79 10.16 -14.07
C ALA A 243 18.20 11.46 -14.77
N TYR A 244 17.69 12.57 -14.24
CA TYR A 244 17.97 13.93 -14.63
C TYR A 244 18.48 14.73 -13.44
N VAL A 245 19.16 15.82 -13.74
CA VAL A 245 19.64 16.81 -12.78
C VAL A 245 18.86 18.09 -12.99
N LEU A 246 18.31 18.62 -11.89
CA LEU A 246 17.83 19.99 -11.82
C LEU A 246 19.03 20.92 -11.62
N LEU A 247 19.28 21.79 -12.59
CA LEU A 247 20.40 22.71 -12.57
C LEU A 247 19.94 24.11 -12.16
N PRO A 248 20.73 24.81 -11.34
CA PRO A 248 20.48 26.20 -11.01
C PRO A 248 20.66 27.09 -12.25
N PRO A 249 19.93 28.24 -12.35
CA PRO A 249 20.14 29.20 -13.42
C PRO A 249 21.62 29.64 -13.53
N GLY A 250 22.14 29.72 -14.74
CA GLY A 250 23.53 30.13 -15.01
C GLY A 250 24.57 29.00 -15.01
N VAL A 251 24.21 27.77 -14.63
CA VAL A 251 25.11 26.62 -14.82
C VAL A 251 25.06 26.16 -16.28
N GLY A 252 26.13 26.49 -17.00
CA GLY A 252 26.37 26.05 -18.36
C GLY A 252 26.84 24.61 -18.38
N VAL A 253 25.94 23.69 -18.70
CA VAL A 253 26.30 22.37 -19.22
C VAL A 253 26.23 22.43 -20.74
N ASP A 254 27.32 22.05 -21.38
CA ASP A 254 27.42 21.89 -22.83
C ASP A 254 26.85 20.52 -23.22
N GLY A 255 25.77 20.52 -24.00
CA GLY A 255 25.14 19.30 -24.51
C GLY A 255 23.85 18.87 -23.79
N GLU A 256 23.37 17.69 -24.18
CA GLU A 256 22.10 17.10 -23.73
C GLU A 256 22.24 16.24 -22.47
N THR A 257 23.48 15.89 -22.11
CA THR A 257 23.82 15.07 -20.94
C THR A 257 24.89 15.74 -20.08
N VAL A 258 24.97 15.37 -18.81
CA VAL A 258 26.01 15.82 -17.87
C VAL A 258 26.53 14.65 -17.04
N ALA A 259 27.84 14.52 -16.87
CA ALA A 259 28.42 13.53 -15.97
C ALA A 259 28.35 14.02 -14.51
N LEU A 260 28.08 13.12 -13.57
CA LEU A 260 28.00 13.42 -12.14
C LEU A 260 29.26 14.11 -11.61
N ARG A 261 30.45 13.70 -12.10
CA ARG A 261 31.73 14.29 -11.67
C ARG A 261 31.82 15.79 -11.97
N GLU A 262 31.15 16.26 -13.03
CA GLU A 262 31.14 17.67 -13.42
C GLU A 262 30.36 18.52 -12.42
N LEU A 263 29.46 17.88 -11.65
CA LEU A 263 28.65 18.51 -10.64
C LEU A 263 29.31 18.53 -9.25
N ALA A 264 30.53 18.00 -9.12
CA ALA A 264 31.23 17.87 -7.83
C ALA A 264 31.48 19.21 -7.13
N GLY A 265 31.65 20.30 -7.89
CA GLY A 265 31.86 21.64 -7.37
C GLY A 265 30.61 22.39 -6.92
N HIS A 266 29.41 21.85 -7.17
CA HIS A 266 28.15 22.52 -6.87
C HIS A 266 27.64 22.23 -5.46
N ASP A 267 26.76 23.11 -4.96
CA ASP A 267 25.93 22.83 -3.79
C ASP A 267 24.85 21.82 -4.15
N TRP A 268 24.62 20.83 -3.29
CA TRP A 268 23.62 19.79 -3.49
C TRP A 268 22.43 19.98 -2.57
N LEU A 269 21.24 19.74 -3.13
CA LEU A 269 19.99 19.63 -2.42
C LEU A 269 19.54 18.17 -2.44
N THR A 270 19.26 17.62 -1.26
CA THR A 270 18.74 16.25 -1.09
C THR A 270 17.49 16.23 -0.21
N GLY A 271 16.92 15.05 -0.02
CA GLY A 271 16.02 14.79 1.10
C GLY A 271 16.70 14.97 2.46
N PRO A 272 15.97 14.84 3.58
CA PRO A 272 16.52 14.90 4.93
C PRO A 272 17.73 13.99 5.12
N ALA A 273 18.64 14.39 6.01
CA ALA A 273 19.75 13.53 6.41
C ALA A 273 19.25 12.15 6.86
N GLY A 274 19.89 11.08 6.41
CA GLY A 274 19.49 9.69 6.68
C GLY A 274 18.34 9.15 5.82
N SER A 275 17.65 9.98 5.03
CA SER A 275 16.61 9.52 4.09
C SER A 275 17.17 8.64 2.97
N ARG A 276 16.31 7.84 2.31
CA ARG A 276 16.70 7.01 1.15
C ARG A 276 17.24 7.86 0.01
N ASN A 277 16.58 8.99 -0.29
CA ASN A 277 17.07 9.94 -1.28
C ASN A 277 18.46 10.48 -0.93
N HIS A 278 18.66 10.99 0.29
CA HIS A 278 19.96 11.51 0.71
C HIS A 278 21.06 10.44 0.59
N ARG A 279 20.80 9.22 1.09
CA ARG A 279 21.75 8.10 0.97
C ARG A 279 22.03 7.72 -0.48
N SER A 280 21.02 7.68 -1.34
CA SER A 280 21.19 7.38 -2.78
C SER A 280 22.07 8.42 -3.46
N VAL A 281 21.78 9.72 -3.27
CA VAL A 281 22.59 10.80 -3.85
C VAL A 281 24.04 10.71 -3.39
N LEU A 282 24.28 10.52 -2.08
CA LEU A 282 25.63 10.33 -1.56
C LEU A 282 26.32 9.11 -2.17
N ALA A 283 25.61 7.98 -2.30
CA ALA A 283 26.17 6.75 -2.83
C ALA A 283 26.53 6.87 -4.32
N VAL A 284 25.63 7.43 -5.12
CA VAL A 284 25.83 7.63 -6.57
C VAL A 284 26.96 8.63 -6.84
N CYS A 285 27.04 9.74 -6.08
CA CYS A 285 28.17 10.68 -6.20
C CYS A 285 29.50 10.04 -5.80
N ARG A 286 29.53 9.25 -4.72
CA ARG A 286 30.74 8.53 -4.29
C ARG A 286 31.17 7.49 -5.31
N ALA A 287 30.23 6.78 -5.92
CA ALA A 287 30.52 5.85 -7.02
C ALA A 287 31.12 6.58 -8.23
N ALA A 288 30.72 7.84 -8.46
CA ALA A 288 31.31 8.74 -9.44
C ALA A 288 32.62 9.43 -8.97
N GLY A 289 33.15 9.07 -7.79
CA GLY A 289 34.47 9.49 -7.31
C GLY A 289 34.50 10.78 -6.47
N PHE A 290 33.36 11.30 -6.00
CA PHE A 290 33.36 12.51 -5.15
C PHE A 290 32.31 12.46 -4.02
N ALA A 291 32.53 13.26 -2.97
CA ALA A 291 31.55 13.49 -1.92
C ALA A 291 30.81 14.82 -2.21
N PRO A 292 29.47 14.82 -2.38
CA PRO A 292 28.74 16.03 -2.73
C PRO A 292 28.65 16.97 -1.52
N ARG A 293 28.74 18.29 -1.77
CA ARG A 293 28.54 19.32 -0.75
C ARG A 293 27.04 19.54 -0.51
N VAL A 294 26.44 18.74 0.37
CA VAL A 294 25.00 18.86 0.70
C VAL A 294 24.77 20.09 1.57
N ARG A 295 24.26 21.17 0.97
CA ARG A 295 23.97 22.43 1.66
C ARG A 295 22.51 22.54 2.10
N PHE A 296 21.62 21.80 1.43
CA PHE A 296 20.18 21.85 1.67
C PHE A 296 19.58 20.46 1.79
N THR A 297 18.68 20.28 2.76
CA THR A 297 17.95 19.03 2.99
C THR A 297 16.45 19.30 3.01
N ALA A 298 15.89 19.73 1.87
CA ALA A 298 14.50 20.20 1.75
C ALA A 298 13.83 19.72 0.46
N LEU A 299 14.23 18.56 -0.06
CA LEU A 299 13.65 18.00 -1.29
C LEU A 299 12.16 17.69 -1.13
N ASN A 300 11.39 17.97 -2.19
CA ASN A 300 9.94 17.74 -2.34
C ASN A 300 8.98 18.69 -1.60
N GLY A 301 9.45 19.83 -1.11
CA GLY A 301 8.60 20.89 -0.52
C GLY A 301 8.72 22.25 -1.22
N PRO A 302 7.85 23.24 -0.87
CA PRO A 302 7.91 24.61 -1.40
C PRO A 302 9.30 25.25 -1.24
N SER A 303 9.96 25.02 -0.12
CA SER A 303 11.30 25.52 0.17
C SER A 303 12.36 24.93 -0.77
N GLY A 304 12.33 23.62 -1.02
CA GLY A 304 13.27 22.99 -1.96
C GLY A 304 13.08 23.48 -3.39
N ARG A 305 11.83 23.66 -3.82
CA ARG A 305 11.51 24.27 -5.12
C ARG A 305 12.06 25.69 -5.22
N HIS A 306 11.90 26.49 -4.17
CA HIS A 306 12.42 27.85 -4.13
C HIS A 306 13.96 27.87 -4.22
N ILE A 307 14.65 27.05 -3.44
CA ILE A 307 16.12 26.92 -3.47
C ILE A 307 16.63 26.56 -4.87
N LEU A 308 15.95 25.64 -5.55
CA LEU A 308 16.29 25.25 -6.92
C LEU A 308 16.02 26.39 -7.91
N GLN A 309 14.91 27.10 -7.77
CA GLN A 309 14.54 28.24 -8.61
C GLN A 309 15.49 29.45 -8.45
N GLU A 310 15.95 29.70 -7.23
CA GLU A 310 16.94 30.76 -6.93
C GLU A 310 18.37 30.39 -7.36
N GLY A 311 18.59 29.14 -7.76
CA GLY A 311 19.87 28.72 -8.27
C GLY A 311 20.91 28.32 -7.22
N ALA A 312 20.48 28.00 -6.01
CA ALA A 312 21.40 27.77 -4.92
C ALA A 312 21.94 26.34 -4.85
N ALA A 313 21.37 25.37 -5.58
CA ALA A 313 21.84 23.98 -5.57
C ALA A 313 21.40 23.15 -6.80
N VAL A 314 22.05 22.01 -7.00
CA VAL A 314 21.64 20.93 -7.92
C VAL A 314 20.88 19.83 -7.18
N ALA A 315 19.98 19.12 -7.86
CA ALA A 315 19.27 17.96 -7.31
C ALA A 315 18.99 16.88 -8.37
N LEU A 316 18.95 15.61 -7.95
CA LEU A 316 18.55 14.49 -8.81
C LEU A 316 17.03 14.32 -8.85
N THR A 317 16.51 13.97 -10.02
CA THR A 317 15.10 13.62 -10.25
C THR A 317 14.97 12.62 -11.40
N GLY A 318 13.78 12.10 -11.62
CA GLY A 318 13.45 11.29 -12.81
C GLY A 318 12.89 12.16 -13.94
N ALA A 319 12.95 11.65 -15.18
CA ALA A 319 12.53 12.36 -16.40
C ALA A 319 11.11 12.96 -16.34
N THR A 320 10.16 12.30 -15.66
CA THR A 320 8.76 12.73 -15.54
C THR A 320 8.36 13.23 -14.15
N LEU A 321 9.29 13.19 -13.19
CA LEU A 321 9.12 13.70 -11.82
C LEU A 321 9.63 15.14 -11.65
N ILE A 322 9.84 15.85 -12.76
CA ILE A 322 10.32 17.22 -12.78
C ILE A 322 9.21 18.17 -12.28
N PRO A 323 9.45 18.97 -11.23
CA PRO A 323 8.49 19.96 -10.75
C PRO A 323 8.13 20.98 -11.83
N ALA A 324 6.88 21.41 -11.88
CA ALA A 324 6.47 22.50 -12.75
C ALA A 324 7.31 23.77 -12.49
N GLY A 325 7.74 24.47 -13.53
CA GLY A 325 8.58 25.67 -13.39
C GLY A 325 9.96 25.41 -12.79
N ALA A 326 10.50 24.20 -12.97
CA ALA A 326 11.92 23.93 -12.74
C ALA A 326 12.77 24.71 -13.77
N PRO A 327 13.90 25.31 -13.37
CA PRO A 327 14.68 26.23 -14.21
C PRO A 327 15.29 25.56 -15.45
N ARG A 328 16.18 24.57 -15.26
CA ARG A 328 16.77 23.75 -16.33
C ARG A 328 16.94 22.33 -15.84
N THR A 329 16.69 21.36 -16.71
CA THR A 329 16.90 19.93 -16.43
C THR A 329 17.77 19.31 -17.50
N VAL A 330 18.77 18.53 -17.11
CA VAL A 330 19.70 17.85 -18.03
C VAL A 330 19.80 16.37 -17.65
N ARG A 331 19.87 15.47 -18.62
CA ARG A 331 19.97 14.02 -18.36
C ARG A 331 21.36 13.69 -17.80
N LEU A 332 21.45 12.72 -16.89
CA LEU A 332 22.75 12.19 -16.49
C LEU A 332 23.39 11.36 -17.61
N ALA A 333 24.71 11.50 -17.77
CA ALA A 333 25.47 10.67 -18.70
C ALA A 333 25.59 9.23 -18.20
N GLU A 334 25.63 9.04 -16.88
CA GLU A 334 25.62 7.73 -16.25
C GLU A 334 24.25 7.04 -16.38
N ASP A 335 24.23 5.71 -16.53
CA ASP A 335 22.98 4.90 -16.51
C ASP A 335 22.44 4.78 -15.08
N VAL A 336 21.94 5.90 -14.58
CA VAL A 336 21.26 6.02 -13.29
C VAL A 336 19.76 6.00 -13.59
N ARG A 337 19.06 5.01 -13.07
CA ARG A 337 17.62 4.83 -13.28
C ARG A 337 16.84 5.18 -12.04
N VAL A 338 15.71 5.85 -12.23
CA VAL A 338 14.71 6.10 -11.21
C VAL A 338 13.55 5.14 -11.46
N LYS A 339 13.30 4.23 -10.53
CA LYS A 339 12.23 3.23 -10.66
C LYS A 339 11.08 3.61 -9.76
N VAL A 340 9.87 3.74 -10.29
CA VAL A 340 8.68 3.87 -9.45
C VAL A 340 8.12 2.49 -9.20
N VAL A 341 8.10 2.10 -7.94
CA VAL A 341 7.74 0.76 -7.47
C VAL A 341 6.45 0.85 -6.68
N VAL A 342 5.58 -0.12 -6.92
CA VAL A 342 4.40 -0.41 -6.11
C VAL A 342 4.72 -1.66 -5.29
N GLY A 343 4.65 -1.53 -3.96
CA GLY A 343 4.71 -2.66 -3.04
C GLY A 343 3.34 -2.91 -2.42
N TRP A 344 2.98 -4.16 -2.18
CA TRP A 344 1.74 -4.52 -1.49
C TRP A 344 1.87 -5.81 -0.69
N ARG A 345 0.95 -6.05 0.24
CA ARG A 345 0.80 -7.35 0.90
C ARG A 345 0.03 -8.32 -0.01
N PRO A 346 0.56 -9.50 -0.34
CA PRO A 346 -0.08 -10.47 -1.21
C PRO A 346 -1.33 -11.06 -0.54
N GLY A 347 -2.35 -11.33 -1.35
CA GLY A 347 -3.66 -11.81 -0.91
C GLY A 347 -4.70 -10.71 -0.76
N GLY A 348 -5.94 -11.01 -1.13
CA GLY A 348 -7.07 -10.10 -0.97
C GLY A 348 -7.05 -8.85 -1.89
N PRO A 349 -7.83 -7.80 -1.54
CA PRO A 349 -8.06 -6.63 -2.39
C PRO A 349 -6.81 -5.80 -2.71
N ALA A 350 -5.79 -5.78 -1.83
CA ALA A 350 -4.54 -5.05 -2.04
C ALA A 350 -3.80 -5.52 -3.30
N THR A 351 -3.83 -6.82 -3.61
CA THR A 351 -3.16 -7.38 -4.79
C THR A 351 -3.80 -6.89 -6.09
N THR A 352 -5.13 -6.90 -6.16
CA THR A 352 -5.88 -6.43 -7.34
C THR A 352 -5.70 -4.93 -7.54
N THR A 353 -5.81 -4.14 -6.47
CA THR A 353 -5.61 -2.68 -6.51
C THR A 353 -4.18 -2.31 -6.86
N ALA A 354 -3.18 -3.03 -6.33
CA ALA A 354 -1.78 -2.82 -6.70
C ALA A 354 -1.51 -3.12 -8.17
N GLY A 355 -2.07 -4.21 -8.70
CA GLY A 355 -1.99 -4.54 -10.13
C GLY A 355 -2.64 -3.47 -11.03
N TRP A 356 -3.75 -2.88 -10.59
CA TRP A 356 -4.35 -1.72 -11.28
C TRP A 356 -3.44 -0.49 -11.20
N LEU A 357 -2.91 -0.15 -10.01
CA LEU A 357 -2.02 0.99 -9.78
C LEU A 357 -0.78 0.92 -10.66
N VAL A 358 -0.14 -0.25 -10.78
CA VAL A 358 1.01 -0.49 -11.66
C VAL A 358 0.69 -0.11 -13.11
N ARG A 359 -0.45 -0.59 -13.64
CA ARG A 359 -0.89 -0.29 -15.01
C ARG A 359 -1.24 1.18 -15.19
N TRP A 360 -1.97 1.77 -14.23
CA TRP A 360 -2.37 3.17 -14.28
C TRP A 360 -1.16 4.10 -14.25
N LEU A 361 -0.22 3.88 -13.32
CA LEU A 361 1.02 4.66 -13.21
C LEU A 361 1.86 4.56 -14.49
N ARG A 362 1.99 3.37 -15.08
CA ARG A 362 2.67 3.17 -16.36
C ARG A 362 2.00 3.96 -17.48
N GLY A 363 0.67 3.87 -17.60
CA GLY A 363 -0.10 4.60 -18.61
C GLY A 363 0.05 6.11 -18.50
N GLN A 364 -0.02 6.65 -17.27
CA GLN A 364 0.20 8.07 -17.00
C GLN A 364 1.63 8.51 -17.34
N HIS A 365 2.62 7.69 -16.98
CA HIS A 365 4.02 7.96 -17.31
C HIS A 365 4.25 8.03 -18.83
N LEU A 366 3.73 7.06 -19.60
CA LEU A 366 3.82 7.05 -21.06
C LEU A 366 3.13 8.27 -21.70
N ARG A 367 1.96 8.68 -21.19
CA ARG A 367 1.29 9.91 -21.63
C ARG A 367 2.15 11.15 -21.37
N ARG A 368 2.70 11.29 -20.17
CA ARG A 368 3.58 12.43 -19.83
C ARG A 368 4.84 12.47 -20.69
N LEU A 369 5.45 11.33 -20.99
CA LEU A 369 6.58 11.28 -21.91
C LEU A 369 6.16 11.70 -23.32
N ALA A 370 5.05 11.16 -23.84
CA ALA A 370 4.57 11.54 -25.18
C ALA A 370 4.27 13.05 -25.29
N GLU A 371 3.71 13.65 -24.24
CA GLU A 371 3.36 15.07 -24.21
C GLU A 371 4.57 15.99 -24.01
N ARG A 372 5.52 15.61 -23.15
CA ARG A 372 6.58 16.52 -22.67
C ARG A 372 7.98 16.20 -23.20
N ARG A 373 8.23 14.95 -23.59
CA ARG A 373 9.52 14.45 -24.08
C ARG A 373 9.34 13.33 -25.11
N PRO A 374 8.64 13.58 -26.24
CA PRO A 374 8.39 12.58 -27.26
C PRO A 374 9.69 11.97 -27.84
N GLU A 375 10.77 12.74 -27.88
CA GLU A 375 12.11 12.30 -28.28
C GLU A 375 12.65 11.21 -27.35
N LEU A 376 12.53 11.39 -26.04
CA LEU A 376 12.95 10.40 -25.05
C LEU A 376 12.09 9.14 -25.16
N LEU A 377 10.77 9.28 -25.34
CA LEU A 377 9.90 8.12 -25.52
C LEU A 377 10.28 7.28 -26.75
N ALA A 378 10.65 7.94 -27.84
CA ALA A 378 11.11 7.28 -29.06
C ALA A 378 12.45 6.56 -28.84
N GLU A 379 13.40 7.20 -28.13
CA GLU A 379 14.67 6.59 -27.75
C GLU A 379 14.47 5.33 -26.89
N LEU A 380 13.66 5.41 -25.83
CA LEU A 380 13.39 4.28 -24.93
C LEU A 380 12.72 3.11 -25.67
N ARG A 381 11.87 3.40 -26.67
CA ARG A 381 11.25 2.39 -27.54
C ARG A 381 12.22 1.74 -28.51
N ALA A 382 13.25 2.47 -28.94
CA ALA A 382 14.25 1.97 -29.87
C ALA A 382 15.23 0.97 -29.21
N ASP A 383 15.31 0.96 -27.87
CA ASP A 383 16.10 0.02 -27.08
C ASP A 383 15.23 -0.84 -26.12
N PRO A 384 14.46 -1.80 -26.65
CA PRO A 384 13.61 -2.67 -25.83
C PRO A 384 14.40 -3.63 -24.93
N ALA A 385 15.69 -3.86 -25.22
CA ALA A 385 16.56 -4.68 -24.37
C ALA A 385 16.97 -3.92 -23.10
N GLY A 386 17.33 -2.64 -23.24
CA GLY A 386 17.63 -1.75 -22.12
C GLY A 386 16.38 -1.28 -21.36
N TRP A 387 15.25 -1.12 -22.06
CA TRP A 387 14.01 -0.53 -21.54
C TRP A 387 12.76 -1.37 -21.88
N PRO A 388 12.66 -2.60 -21.34
CA PRO A 388 11.61 -3.55 -21.73
C PRO A 388 10.19 -3.06 -21.40
N GLY A 389 10.03 -2.15 -20.43
CA GLY A 389 8.72 -1.56 -20.07
C GLY A 389 8.13 -0.62 -21.13
N TYR A 390 8.88 -0.31 -22.20
CA TYR A 390 8.51 0.65 -23.24
C TYR A 390 8.32 0.03 -24.62
N ALA A 391 8.66 -1.25 -24.79
CA ALA A 391 8.40 -1.97 -26.03
C ALA A 391 6.93 -1.80 -26.43
N GLN A 392 6.67 -1.50 -27.70
CA GLN A 392 5.30 -1.50 -28.20
C GLN A 392 4.81 -2.95 -28.26
N ASP A 393 3.67 -3.24 -27.61
CA ASP A 393 2.94 -4.49 -27.77
C ASP A 393 2.38 -4.63 -29.19
#